data_AF-A0A2E8HHN7-F1
#
_entry.id   AF-A0A2E8HHN7-F1
#
_cell.length_a   1.000
_cell.length_b   1.000
_cell.length_c   1.000
_cell.angle_alpha   90.00
_cell.angle_beta   90.00
_cell.angle_gamma   90.00
#
_symmetry.space_group_name_H-M   'P 1'
#
loop_
_entity.id
_entity.type
_entity.pdbx_description
1 polymer ?
#
loop_
_entity_poly.entity_id
_entity_poly.type
_entity_poly.pdbx_seq_one_letter_code
_entity_poly.pdbx_strand_id
1 'polypeptide(L)'
;MCSQPRPGPTTRLGRAPCDQRQWLGLAAKRTHGRAPSAAEPQRGSSERRFELRQLWQILTKADVVLVIAVTAWAGALVVGSGSQGQGRWLVVEVRGSEKGSHSMSEARIIRVEGPIGVTEIEISADGARVVRAPCRNEICVRAGWIRRTGEVTVCIPNRVLLRLEGPRSGPRLDGVSR
;
A
#
# COMPACT_ATOMS: atom_id res chain seq x y z
N MET A 1 -6.13 25.24 -44.09
CA MET A 1 -5.67 23.87 -43.82
C MET A 1 -4.36 23.61 -44.55
N CYS A 2 -3.49 22.82 -43.91
CA CYS A 2 -2.26 22.17 -44.43
C CYS A 2 -1.09 23.11 -44.79
N SER A 3 0.17 22.81 -44.52
CA SER A 3 0.84 21.70 -43.82
C SER A 3 2.32 22.11 -43.70
N GLN A 4 3.07 21.64 -42.70
CA GLN A 4 4.53 21.71 -42.78
C GLN A 4 5.07 20.51 -43.59
N PRO A 5 6.12 20.68 -44.40
CA PRO A 5 6.48 19.75 -45.47
C PRO A 5 7.67 18.85 -45.12
N ARG A 6 7.65 17.60 -45.62
CA ARG A 6 8.79 16.72 -45.97
C ARG A 6 8.26 15.58 -46.86
N PRO A 7 9.07 14.84 -47.65
CA PRO A 7 10.43 15.07 -48.14
C PRO A 7 10.63 14.76 -49.66
N GLY A 8 11.74 15.23 -50.24
CA GLY A 8 12.39 14.57 -51.40
C GLY A 8 11.75 14.78 -52.78
N PRO A 9 12.46 14.40 -53.85
CA PRO A 9 13.23 15.38 -54.60
C PRO A 9 12.66 15.61 -56.00
N THR A 10 12.18 16.81 -56.26
CA THR A 10 12.10 17.33 -57.63
C THR A 10 12.16 18.85 -57.60
N THR A 11 13.18 19.36 -58.28
CA THR A 11 13.11 20.54 -59.14
C THR A 11 12.94 21.93 -58.49
N ARG A 12 14.08 22.65 -58.48
CA ARG A 12 14.30 24.10 -58.70
C ARG A 12 13.28 25.13 -58.18
N LEU A 13 13.83 25.99 -57.32
CA LEU A 13 13.76 27.47 -57.35
C LEU A 13 12.38 28.14 -57.25
N GLY A 14 12.15 28.78 -56.11
CA GLY A 14 11.81 30.22 -56.12
C GLY A 14 10.45 30.64 -55.57
N ARG A 15 10.52 31.49 -54.54
CA ARG A 15 9.59 32.59 -54.16
C ARG A 15 8.24 32.22 -53.52
N ALA A 16 8.14 32.55 -52.22
CA ALA A 16 7.48 33.73 -51.63
C ALA A 16 6.09 34.19 -52.17
N PRO A 17 5.29 34.94 -51.38
CA PRO A 17 4.10 34.43 -50.72
C PRO A 17 2.83 35.26 -51.06
N CYS A 18 1.76 35.01 -50.29
CA CYS A 18 0.65 35.93 -49.99
C CYS A 18 -0.63 35.89 -50.84
N ASP A 19 -1.72 35.66 -50.11
CA ASP A 19 -2.99 36.41 -50.12
C ASP A 19 -3.84 36.41 -51.40
N GLN A 20 -5.00 35.73 -51.34
CA GLN A 20 -6.25 36.33 -51.81
C GLN A 20 -7.51 35.57 -51.33
N ARG A 21 -8.20 36.21 -50.38
CA ARG A 21 -9.64 36.59 -50.36
C ARG A 21 -10.68 35.79 -51.17
N GLN A 22 -11.90 35.80 -50.58
CA GLN A 22 -13.25 35.55 -51.12
C GLN A 22 -13.65 34.06 -51.12
N TRP A 23 -14.77 33.66 -50.51
CA TRP A 23 -16.15 34.13 -50.71
C TRP A 23 -16.91 34.20 -49.36
N LEU A 24 -17.46 35.37 -48.95
CA LEU A 24 -18.87 35.83 -49.10
C LEU A 24 -19.88 34.97 -48.30
N GLY A 25 -20.74 35.49 -47.42
CA GLY A 25 -21.12 36.84 -47.04
C GLY A 25 -22.36 36.82 -46.10
N LEU A 26 -22.78 38.01 -45.67
CA LEU A 26 -24.05 38.37 -44.99
C LEU A 26 -24.11 38.09 -43.47
N ALA A 27 -23.76 39.01 -42.58
CA ALA A 27 -24.34 40.34 -42.26
C ALA A 27 -25.50 40.31 -41.24
N ALA A 28 -25.41 41.25 -40.30
CA ALA A 28 -26.42 41.75 -39.33
C ALA A 28 -26.50 40.96 -38.00
N LYS A 29 -26.33 41.55 -36.80
CA LYS A 29 -26.61 42.92 -36.34
C LYS A 29 -25.67 43.37 -35.20
N ARG A 30 -25.21 44.64 -35.33
CA ARG A 30 -24.88 45.61 -34.26
C ARG A 30 -26.13 45.86 -33.38
N THR A 31 -26.16 46.30 -32.13
CA THR A 31 -25.26 46.95 -31.14
C THR A 31 -26.08 47.08 -29.84
N HIS A 32 -25.45 47.61 -28.78
CA HIS A 32 -25.98 48.05 -27.48
C HIS A 32 -25.62 47.07 -26.36
N GLY A 33 -24.79 47.41 -25.38
CA GLY A 33 -24.16 48.67 -25.05
C GLY A 33 -23.57 48.60 -23.64
N ARG A 34 -22.91 49.71 -23.28
CA ARG A 34 -22.67 50.18 -21.90
C ARG A 34 -21.63 49.43 -21.05
N ALA A 35 -20.65 50.24 -20.65
CA ALA A 35 -19.61 50.11 -19.63
C ALA A 35 -19.68 48.92 -18.63
N PRO A 36 -18.53 48.36 -18.23
CA PRO A 36 -18.45 47.46 -17.07
C PRO A 36 -18.78 48.24 -15.80
N SER A 37 -20.04 48.16 -15.38
CA SER A 37 -20.51 48.62 -14.07
C SER A 37 -20.15 47.59 -13.02
N ALA A 38 -19.43 48.04 -11.98
CA ALA A 38 -19.19 47.36 -10.70
C ALA A 38 -18.49 45.99 -10.84
N ALA A 39 -17.18 45.87 -10.60
CA ALA A 39 -16.66 45.77 -9.24
C ALA A 39 -17.56 44.95 -8.30
N GLU A 40 -17.77 43.67 -8.62
CA GLU A 40 -18.26 42.68 -7.66
C GLU A 40 -17.16 42.46 -6.61
N PRO A 41 -17.35 42.84 -5.33
CA PRO A 41 -16.34 42.62 -4.32
C PRO A 41 -16.40 41.15 -3.87
N GLN A 42 -15.23 40.51 -3.92
CA GLN A 42 -14.92 39.20 -3.33
C GLN A 42 -15.33 39.16 -1.85
N ARG A 43 -16.57 38.79 -1.55
CA ARG A 43 -17.09 38.64 -0.19
C ARG A 43 -17.09 37.15 0.14
N GLY A 44 -16.13 36.72 0.98
CA GLY A 44 -16.21 35.40 1.62
C GLY A 44 -14.92 34.68 2.02
N SER A 45 -13.73 35.31 1.97
CA SER A 45 -12.49 34.69 2.46
C SER A 45 -12.09 35.09 3.88
N SER A 46 -12.85 35.99 4.54
CA SER A 46 -12.51 36.51 5.87
C SER A 46 -13.08 35.71 7.05
N GLU A 47 -14.12 34.88 6.86
CA GLU A 47 -14.78 34.18 7.97
C GLU A 47 -13.97 33.00 8.51
N ARG A 48 -13.14 32.35 7.67
CA ARG A 48 -12.33 31.20 8.12
C ARG A 48 -11.16 31.57 9.05
N ARG A 49 -10.78 32.84 9.13
CA ARG A 49 -9.66 33.28 10.00
C ARG A 49 -10.11 33.66 11.42
N PHE A 50 -11.40 33.90 11.64
CA PHE A 50 -11.92 34.33 12.95
C PHE A 50 -12.27 33.14 13.86
N GLU A 51 -12.71 32.03 13.27
CA GLU A 51 -13.09 30.79 13.99
C GLU A 51 -11.89 30.08 14.65
N LEU A 52 -10.69 30.17 14.08
CA LEU A 52 -9.49 29.49 14.61
C LEU A 52 -9.00 30.06 15.94
N ARG A 53 -9.21 31.36 16.20
CA ARG A 53 -8.84 31.99 17.49
C ARG A 53 -9.90 31.79 18.56
N GLN A 54 -11.16 31.63 18.19
CA GLN A 54 -12.29 31.38 19.10
C GLN A 54 -12.30 29.93 19.61
N LEU A 55 -11.86 28.96 18.79
CA LEU A 55 -11.65 27.57 19.24
C LEU A 55 -10.56 27.44 20.32
N TRP A 56 -9.53 28.30 20.28
CA TRP A 56 -8.43 28.29 21.24
C TRP A 56 -8.81 28.79 22.64
N GLN A 57 -9.95 29.47 22.78
CA GLN A 57 -10.42 30.02 24.06
C GLN A 57 -11.41 29.10 24.79
N ILE A 58 -11.90 28.05 24.11
CA ILE A 58 -12.80 27.03 24.67
C ILE A 58 -12.02 25.75 25.05
N LEU A 59 -10.80 25.59 24.52
CA LEU A 59 -9.87 24.53 24.94
C LEU A 59 -9.30 24.88 26.33
N THR A 60 -10.12 24.64 27.34
CA THR A 60 -9.75 24.78 28.75
C THR A 60 -8.47 23.99 28.97
N LYS A 61 -7.51 24.48 29.79
CA LYS A 61 -6.23 23.78 30.05
C LYS A 61 -6.41 22.29 30.39
N ALA A 62 -7.56 21.94 30.98
CA ALA A 62 -7.99 20.57 31.24
C ALA A 62 -8.20 19.72 29.98
N ASP A 63 -8.75 20.28 28.89
CA ASP A 63 -8.96 19.59 27.62
C ASP A 63 -7.61 19.28 26.93
N VAL A 64 -6.66 20.21 26.96
CA VAL A 64 -5.29 19.96 26.45
C VAL A 64 -4.61 18.84 27.22
N VAL A 65 -4.72 18.85 28.57
CA VAL A 65 -4.18 17.77 29.41
C VAL A 65 -4.88 16.44 29.11
N LEU A 66 -6.20 16.45 28.91
CA LEU A 66 -6.97 15.26 28.56
C LEU A 66 -6.54 14.69 27.20
N VAL A 67 -6.39 15.53 26.17
CA VAL A 67 -5.95 15.10 24.84
C VAL A 67 -4.55 14.50 24.90
N ILE A 68 -3.61 15.13 25.61
CA ILE A 68 -2.25 14.59 25.79
C ILE A 68 -2.29 13.26 26.56
N ALA A 69 -3.06 13.17 27.63
CA ALA A 69 -3.18 11.95 28.43
C ALA A 69 -3.77 10.79 27.62
N VAL A 70 -4.86 11.03 26.88
CA VAL A 70 -5.51 10.02 26.04
C VAL A 70 -4.60 9.58 24.90
N THR A 71 -3.93 10.52 24.22
CA THR A 71 -3.00 10.19 23.13
C THR A 71 -1.75 9.46 23.63
N ALA A 72 -1.19 9.84 24.79
CA ALA A 72 -0.09 9.13 25.43
C ALA A 72 -0.50 7.72 25.87
N TRP A 73 -1.67 7.56 26.46
CA TRP A 73 -2.20 6.26 26.86
C TRP A 73 -2.47 5.35 25.66
N ALA A 74 -3.12 5.87 24.61
CA ALA A 74 -3.32 5.16 23.35
C ALA A 74 -1.98 4.76 22.70
N GLY A 75 -0.99 5.67 22.70
CA GLY A 75 0.36 5.39 22.20
C GLY A 75 1.07 4.30 23.01
N ALA A 76 0.94 4.31 24.34
CA ALA A 76 1.50 3.28 25.21
C ALA A 76 0.90 1.90 24.93
N LEU A 77 -0.42 1.81 24.66
CA LEU A 77 -1.07 0.56 24.26
C LEU A 77 -0.57 0.05 22.91
N VAL A 78 -0.32 0.92 21.95
CA VAL A 78 0.21 0.54 20.63
C VAL A 78 1.64 0.03 20.73
N VAL A 79 2.48 0.62 21.59
CA VAL A 79 3.87 0.17 21.79
C VAL A 79 3.93 -1.12 22.64
N GLY A 80 3.09 -1.24 23.67
CA GLY A 80 3.06 -2.40 24.58
C GLY A 80 2.37 -3.65 24.03
N SER A 81 1.60 -3.53 22.94
CA SER A 81 0.96 -4.66 22.27
C SER A 81 1.84 -5.33 21.21
N GLY A 82 3.12 -4.90 21.10
CA GLY A 82 4.15 -5.59 20.34
C GLY A 82 4.36 -7.00 20.89
N SER A 83 3.68 -7.95 20.24
CA SER A 83 3.67 -9.41 20.42
C SER A 83 4.82 -9.98 21.25
N GLN A 84 4.68 -9.99 22.58
CA GLN A 84 5.42 -10.91 23.43
C GLN A 84 5.01 -12.33 23.01
N GLY A 85 5.96 -13.09 22.46
CA GLY A 85 5.81 -14.40 21.82
C GLY A 85 5.34 -15.53 22.75
N GLN A 86 4.18 -15.35 23.37
CA GLN A 86 3.61 -16.29 24.31
C GLN A 86 2.85 -17.37 23.55
N GLY A 87 3.45 -18.56 23.45
CA GLY A 87 2.76 -19.80 23.06
C GLY A 87 2.46 -19.97 21.56
N ARG A 88 3.23 -19.33 20.67
CA ARG A 88 3.11 -19.56 19.23
C ARG A 88 3.83 -20.85 18.81
N TRP A 89 3.20 -21.60 17.91
CA TRP A 89 3.72 -22.87 17.40
C TRP A 89 3.90 -22.78 15.89
N LEU A 90 5.04 -23.23 15.40
CA LEU A 90 5.29 -23.40 13.97
C LEU A 90 4.95 -24.83 13.57
N VAL A 91 3.92 -24.99 12.75
CA VAL A 91 3.57 -26.28 12.15
C VAL A 91 4.29 -26.39 10.81
N VAL A 92 5.07 -27.46 10.66
CA VAL A 92 5.78 -27.77 9.42
C VAL A 92 5.15 -28.99 8.78
N GLU A 93 4.64 -28.80 7.57
CA GLU A 93 4.00 -29.84 6.79
C GLU A 93 4.81 -30.11 5.52
N VAL A 94 5.03 -31.39 5.24
CA VAL A 94 5.79 -31.85 4.08
C VAL A 94 4.93 -32.85 3.32
N ARG A 95 4.70 -32.61 2.02
CA ARG A 95 3.88 -33.49 1.16
C ARG A 95 2.46 -33.75 1.68
N GLY A 96 1.87 -32.83 2.43
CA GLY A 96 0.52 -33.02 2.99
C GLY A 96 0.49 -33.73 4.34
N SER A 97 1.65 -33.98 4.97
CA SER A 97 1.75 -34.64 6.27
C SER A 97 2.50 -33.76 7.26
N GLU A 98 1.92 -33.55 8.45
CA GLU A 98 2.55 -32.79 9.53
C GLU A 98 3.81 -33.54 10.00
N LYS A 99 4.99 -32.97 9.71
CA LYS A 99 6.29 -33.51 10.12
C LYS A 99 6.56 -33.22 11.60
N GLY A 100 5.96 -32.16 12.13
CA GLY A 100 6.00 -31.80 13.53
C GLY A 100 5.59 -30.35 13.79
N SER A 101 5.27 -30.08 15.06
CA SER A 101 5.10 -28.73 15.58
C SER A 101 6.32 -28.33 16.40
N HIS A 102 6.79 -27.11 16.21
CA HIS A 102 7.94 -26.55 16.90
C HIS A 102 7.52 -25.33 17.70
N SER A 103 7.85 -25.31 18.99
CA SER A 103 7.66 -24.12 19.81
C SER A 103 8.55 -22.99 19.29
N MET A 104 8.03 -21.77 19.26
CA MET A 104 8.78 -20.58 18.90
C MET A 104 9.56 -19.96 20.08
N SER A 105 9.49 -20.57 21.27
CA SER A 105 10.18 -20.07 22.47
C SER A 105 11.70 -20.07 22.33
N GLU A 106 12.26 -20.96 21.51
CA GLU A 106 13.70 -21.11 21.31
C GLU A 106 14.08 -20.78 19.87
N ALA A 107 15.06 -19.89 19.71
CA ALA A 107 15.60 -19.56 18.40
C ALA A 107 16.51 -20.71 17.90
N ARG A 108 16.18 -21.29 16.74
CA ARG A 108 16.95 -22.38 16.14
C ARG A 108 16.72 -22.50 14.65
N ILE A 109 17.65 -23.16 13.95
CA ILE A 109 17.51 -23.50 12.54
C ILE A 109 17.18 -24.99 12.42
N ILE A 110 16.07 -25.30 11.75
CA ILE A 110 15.67 -26.67 11.43
C ILE A 110 15.91 -26.96 9.94
N ARG A 111 16.26 -28.21 9.64
CA ARG A 111 16.45 -28.69 8.28
C ARG A 111 15.37 -29.70 7.96
N VAL A 112 14.66 -29.48 6.86
CA VAL A 112 13.52 -30.30 6.47
C VAL A 112 13.75 -30.82 5.06
N GLU A 113 13.76 -32.13 4.92
CA GLU A 113 13.88 -32.80 3.63
C GLU A 113 12.55 -32.78 2.89
N GLY A 114 12.57 -32.22 1.68
CA GLY A 114 11.47 -32.30 0.71
C GLY A 114 11.87 -33.08 -0.53
N PRO A 115 10.96 -33.22 -1.52
CA PRO A 115 11.19 -33.96 -2.76
C PRO A 115 12.38 -33.49 -3.59
N ILE A 116 12.73 -32.20 -3.52
CA ILE A 116 13.77 -31.59 -4.35
C ILE A 116 15.08 -31.48 -3.56
N GLY A 117 15.00 -31.37 -2.23
CA GLY A 117 16.16 -31.35 -1.35
C GLY A 117 15.83 -30.77 0.02
N VAL A 118 16.88 -30.38 0.73
CA VAL A 118 16.80 -29.85 2.10
C VAL A 118 16.44 -28.36 2.10
N THR A 119 15.37 -27.99 2.79
CA THR A 119 15.03 -26.60 3.12
C THR A 119 15.50 -26.26 4.54
N GLU A 120 16.16 -25.11 4.70
CA GLU A 120 16.57 -24.59 6.00
C GLU A 120 15.59 -23.50 6.47
N ILE A 121 15.01 -23.69 7.66
CA ILE A 121 14.00 -22.83 8.25
C ILE A 121 14.56 -22.31 9.57
N GLU A 122 14.55 -20.99 9.74
CA GLU A 122 14.94 -20.32 10.96
C GLU A 122 13.68 -19.99 11.78
N ILE A 123 13.72 -20.37 13.05
CA ILE A 123 12.70 -20.09 14.05
C ILE A 123 13.32 -19.11 15.05
N SER A 124 12.55 -18.08 15.42
CA SER A 124 12.88 -17.11 16.46
C SER A 124 11.63 -16.79 17.29
N ALA A 125 11.80 -16.13 18.44
CA ALA A 125 10.70 -15.68 19.28
C ALA A 125 9.72 -14.76 18.53
N ASP A 126 10.23 -13.97 17.58
CA ASP A 126 9.43 -13.01 16.82
C ASP A 126 8.68 -13.65 15.65
N GLY A 127 9.20 -14.75 15.09
CA GLY A 127 8.76 -15.25 13.80
C GLY A 127 9.50 -16.49 13.31
N ALA A 128 9.09 -16.98 12.15
CA ALA A 128 9.83 -17.99 11.40
C ALA A 128 10.11 -17.48 9.98
N ARG A 129 11.15 -17.99 9.33
CA ARG A 129 11.43 -17.73 7.91
C ARG A 129 12.19 -18.88 7.26
N VAL A 130 12.13 -18.95 5.93
CA VAL A 130 13.00 -19.86 5.17
C VAL A 130 14.30 -19.13 4.86
N VAL A 131 15.43 -19.66 5.35
CA VAL A 131 16.76 -19.10 5.07
C VAL A 131 17.25 -19.57 3.71
N ARG A 132 17.00 -20.85 3.39
CA ARG A 132 17.47 -21.47 2.14
C ARG A 132 16.50 -22.54 1.69
N ALA A 133 16.21 -22.59 0.39
CA ALA A 133 15.44 -23.65 -0.23
C ALA A 133 16.02 -24.02 -1.61
N PRO A 134 15.98 -25.30 -2.03
CA PRO A 134 16.49 -25.75 -3.31
C PRO A 134 15.47 -25.50 -4.43
N CYS A 135 14.92 -24.28 -4.53
CA CYS A 135 13.92 -23.92 -5.53
C CYS A 135 14.36 -22.72 -6.38
N ARG A 136 14.08 -22.76 -7.68
CA ARG A 136 14.55 -21.74 -8.65
C ARG A 136 14.04 -20.33 -8.36
N ASN A 137 12.81 -20.21 -7.87
CA ASN A 137 12.13 -18.91 -7.75
C ASN A 137 12.28 -18.28 -6.35
N GLU A 138 12.80 -19.04 -5.39
CA GLU A 138 13.06 -18.62 -4.00
C GLU A 138 11.91 -17.84 -3.36
N ILE A 139 10.66 -18.15 -3.73
CA ILE A 139 9.47 -17.38 -3.29
C ILE A 139 9.34 -17.45 -1.77
N CYS A 140 9.57 -18.63 -1.19
CA CYS A 140 9.51 -18.82 0.26
C CYS A 140 10.65 -18.12 1.03
N VAL A 141 11.81 -17.94 0.39
CA VAL A 141 12.93 -17.18 0.98
C VAL A 141 12.62 -15.68 0.90
N ARG A 142 12.14 -15.21 -0.26
CA ARG A 142 11.75 -13.81 -0.48
C ARG A 142 10.53 -13.37 0.33
N ALA A 143 9.67 -14.30 0.74
CA ALA A 143 8.54 -14.02 1.63
C ALA A 143 9.00 -13.47 3.00
N GLY A 144 10.20 -13.84 3.46
CA GLY A 144 10.78 -13.31 4.70
C GLY A 144 10.12 -13.87 5.96
N TRP A 145 9.97 -13.00 6.98
CA TRP A 145 9.52 -13.37 8.31
C TRP A 145 7.99 -13.47 8.41
N ILE A 146 7.49 -14.62 8.82
CA ILE A 146 6.10 -14.79 9.27
C ILE A 146 6.00 -14.52 10.78
N ARG A 147 5.16 -13.55 11.16
CA ARG A 147 5.04 -13.01 12.52
C ARG A 147 3.62 -13.03 13.07
N ARG A 148 2.60 -13.22 12.24
CA ARG A 148 1.21 -13.25 12.71
C ARG A 148 0.68 -14.67 12.69
N THR A 149 -0.15 -15.00 13.68
CA THR A 149 -0.90 -16.26 13.70
C THR A 149 -1.79 -16.36 12.47
N GLY A 150 -1.82 -17.52 11.82
CA GLY A 150 -2.51 -17.75 10.55
C GLY A 150 -1.69 -17.40 9.31
N GLU A 151 -0.54 -16.73 9.44
CA GLU A 151 0.36 -16.54 8.32
C GLU A 151 0.96 -17.88 7.88
N VAL A 152 1.09 -18.00 6.55
CA VAL A 152 1.61 -19.20 5.91
C VAL A 152 2.70 -18.83 4.91
N THR A 153 3.70 -19.68 4.80
CA THR A 153 4.70 -19.63 3.73
C THR A 153 4.85 -21.01 3.12
N VAL A 154 4.79 -21.08 1.79
CA VAL A 154 4.80 -22.35 1.07
C VAL A 154 5.92 -22.38 0.04
N CYS A 155 6.66 -23.50 0.03
CA CYS A 155 7.57 -23.85 -1.03
C CYS A 155 6.89 -24.91 -1.90
N ILE A 156 6.16 -24.46 -2.93
CA ILE A 156 5.40 -25.34 -3.82
C ILE A 156 6.27 -26.45 -4.43
N PRO A 157 7.47 -26.15 -4.99
CA PRO A 157 8.30 -27.19 -5.60
C PRO A 157 8.78 -28.23 -4.57
N ASN A 158 9.20 -27.77 -3.37
CA ASN A 158 9.67 -28.68 -2.31
C ASN A 158 8.52 -29.24 -1.45
N ARG A 159 7.25 -28.94 -1.77
CA ARG A 159 6.05 -29.36 -1.02
C ARG A 159 6.18 -29.15 0.50
N VAL A 160 6.81 -28.06 0.91
CA VAL A 160 6.96 -27.65 2.32
C VAL A 160 6.00 -26.51 2.59
N LEU A 161 5.16 -26.64 3.61
CA LEU A 161 4.27 -25.60 4.11
C LEU A 161 4.67 -25.27 5.56
N LEU A 162 4.84 -23.99 5.82
CA LEU A 162 5.03 -23.42 7.14
C LEU A 162 3.75 -22.70 7.52
N ARG A 163 3.15 -23.08 8.64
CA ARG A 163 1.97 -22.40 9.18
C ARG A 163 2.24 -22.00 10.61
N LEU A 164 1.90 -20.76 10.92
CA LEU A 164 2.07 -20.24 12.26
C LEU A 164 0.76 -20.31 13.01
N GLU A 165 0.71 -21.14 14.05
CA GLU A 165 -0.45 -21.33 14.90
C GLU A 165 -0.29 -20.57 16.22
N GLY A 166 -1.41 -20.10 16.75
CA GLY A 166 -1.46 -19.46 18.05
C GLY A 166 -1.38 -20.49 19.19
N PRO A 167 -1.49 -20.03 20.43
CA PRO A 167 -1.69 -20.92 21.57
C PRO A 167 -2.85 -21.86 21.26
N ARG A 168 -2.68 -23.17 21.50
CA ARG A 168 -3.75 -24.15 21.34
C ARG A 168 -4.87 -23.84 22.34
N SER A 169 -5.83 -23.03 21.94
CA SER A 169 -7.04 -22.71 22.70
C SER A 169 -8.27 -22.94 21.83
N GLY A 170 -8.65 -24.21 21.66
CA GLY A 170 -9.94 -24.58 21.09
C GLY A 170 -9.91 -25.78 20.13
N PRO A 171 -11.02 -26.53 19.98
CA PRO A 171 -11.18 -27.55 18.95
C PRO A 171 -10.97 -26.96 17.55
N ARG A 172 -10.18 -27.65 16.72
CA ARG A 172 -9.92 -27.29 15.33
C ARG A 172 -11.24 -27.40 14.55
N LEU A 173 -11.87 -26.27 14.23
CA LEU A 173 -13.08 -26.18 13.42
C LEU A 173 -12.69 -26.13 11.94
N ASP A 174 -12.66 -27.28 11.28
CA ASP A 174 -12.39 -27.38 9.85
C ASP A 174 -13.70 -27.25 9.07
N GLY A 175 -13.95 -26.08 8.49
CA GLY A 175 -15.07 -25.86 7.59
C GLY A 175 -14.83 -26.54 6.24
N VAL A 176 -15.42 -27.72 6.03
CA VAL A 176 -15.46 -28.37 4.70
C VAL A 176 -16.67 -27.85 3.94
N SER A 177 -16.41 -27.11 2.85
CA SER A 177 -17.43 -26.75 1.86
C SER A 177 -17.77 -27.99 1.02
N ARG A 178 -19.07 -28.28 0.95
CA ARG A 178 -19.67 -29.42 0.24
C ARG A 178 -19.91 -29.10 -1.23
#